data_AF-A0A229UKK5-F1
#
_entry.id   AF-A0A229UKK5-F1
#
_cell.length_a   1.000
_cell.length_b   1.000
_cell.length_c   1.000
_cell.angle_alpha   90.00
_cell.angle_beta   90.00
_cell.angle_gamma   90.00
#
_symmetry.space_group_name_H-M   'P 1'
#
loop_
_entity.id
_entity.type
_entity.pdbx_description
1 polymer ?
#
loop_
_entity_poly.entity_id
_entity_poly.type
_entity_poly.pdbx_seq_one_letter_code
_entity_poly.pdbx_strand_id
1 'polypeptide(L)'
;MNRWCTEVDEPKCGEELSKEQYDSIMQEIVKNHRFAKGGRHIKYIDPHWDMRDGMCFAIQFRGLFGNGRILFDGRQSERSMSDRIMSWLDGEDDTEAKTSK
;
A
#
# COMPACT_ATOMS: atom_id res chain seq x y z
N MET A 1 4.69 41.05 -18.38
CA MET A 1 3.53 40.29 -17.84
C MET A 1 4.01 38.88 -17.56
N ASN A 2 4.30 38.57 -16.30
CA ASN A 2 4.86 37.27 -15.93
C ASN A 2 3.71 36.28 -15.76
N ARG A 3 3.67 35.30 -16.65
CA ARG A 3 2.72 34.18 -16.66
C ARG A 3 3.21 33.16 -15.63
N TRP A 4 2.66 33.22 -14.42
CA TRP A 4 2.80 32.13 -13.46
C TRP A 4 1.88 31.00 -13.93
N CYS A 5 2.41 30.07 -14.72
CA CYS A 5 1.80 28.76 -14.87
C CYS A 5 2.07 28.00 -13.58
N THR A 6 1.12 28.01 -12.65
CA THR A 6 1.06 27.00 -11.59
C THR A 6 0.52 25.73 -12.24
N GLU A 7 1.42 24.94 -12.82
CA GLU A 7 1.15 23.51 -13.01
C GLU A 7 1.08 22.92 -11.60
N VAL A 8 -0.13 22.91 -11.04
CA VAL A 8 -0.46 21.99 -9.96
C VAL A 8 -0.50 20.64 -10.67
N ASP A 9 0.56 19.84 -10.55
CA ASP A 9 0.52 18.44 -10.94
C ASP A 9 -0.76 17.86 -10.33
N GLU A 10 -1.70 17.45 -11.19
CA GLU A 10 -2.92 16.79 -10.72
C GLU A 10 -2.48 15.64 -9.82
N PRO A 11 -3.12 15.45 -8.65
CA PRO A 11 -2.77 14.33 -7.80
C PRO A 11 -2.92 13.07 -8.63
N LYS A 12 -1.77 12.43 -8.90
CA LYS A 12 -1.69 11.10 -9.50
C LYS A 12 -2.41 10.19 -8.51
N CYS A 13 -3.68 9.92 -8.81
CA CYS A 13 -4.61 9.30 -7.88
C CYS A 13 -4.67 7.83 -8.21
N GLY A 14 -3.86 7.05 -7.51
CA GLY A 14 -3.94 5.61 -7.50
C GLY A 14 -5.22 5.23 -6.78
N GLU A 15 -5.88 4.19 -7.25
CA GLU A 15 -7.14 3.78 -6.66
C GLU A 15 -6.94 3.28 -5.22
N GLU A 16 -7.81 3.78 -4.33
CA GLU A 16 -7.94 3.31 -2.95
C GLU A 16 -8.42 1.85 -2.91
N LEU A 17 -8.25 1.18 -1.77
CA LEU A 17 -8.65 -0.23 -1.65
C LEU A 17 -10.15 -0.37 -1.38
N SER A 18 -10.83 -1.17 -2.18
CA SER A 18 -12.14 -1.70 -1.79
C SER A 18 -12.02 -2.75 -0.68
N LYS A 19 -13.15 -3.10 -0.05
CA LYS A 19 -13.19 -4.17 0.95
C LYS A 19 -12.82 -5.53 0.35
N GLU A 20 -13.26 -5.81 -0.86
CA GLU A 20 -12.99 -7.07 -1.58
C GLU A 20 -11.51 -7.20 -1.94
N GLN A 21 -10.89 -6.10 -2.38
CA GLN A 21 -9.45 -6.06 -2.65
C GLN A 21 -8.64 -6.27 -1.37
N TYR A 22 -9.04 -5.63 -0.26
CA TYR A 22 -8.44 -5.86 1.05
C TYR A 22 -8.53 -7.33 1.47
N ASP A 23 -9.70 -7.94 1.33
CA ASP A 23 -9.89 -9.34 1.69
C ASP A 23 -9.06 -10.29 0.83
N SER A 24 -8.91 -9.98 -0.46
CA SER A 24 -8.03 -10.74 -1.37
C SER A 24 -6.57 -10.66 -0.95
N ILE A 25 -6.09 -9.47 -0.56
CA ILE A 25 -4.74 -9.27 -0.01
C ILE A 25 -4.57 -10.08 1.28
N MET A 26 -5.54 -10.03 2.20
CA MET A 26 -5.47 -10.79 3.45
C MET A 26 -5.39 -12.30 3.19
N GLN A 27 -6.13 -12.81 2.20
CA GLN A 27 -6.05 -14.21 1.80
C GLN A 27 -4.67 -14.58 1.26
N GLU A 28 -4.07 -13.74 0.41
CA GLU A 28 -2.73 -14.02 -0.12
C GLU A 28 -1.66 -14.00 0.97
N ILE A 29 -1.78 -13.07 1.93
CA ILE A 29 -0.94 -13.05 3.13
C ILE A 29 -1.13 -14.35 3.91
N VAL A 30 -2.34 -14.77 4.25
CA VAL A 30 -2.58 -16.02 5.00
C VAL A 30 -2.03 -17.26 4.29
N LYS A 31 -2.13 -17.29 2.96
CA LYS A 31 -1.67 -18.40 2.12
C LYS A 31 -0.14 -18.51 2.07
N ASN A 32 0.56 -17.39 1.91
CA ASN A 32 2.00 -17.36 1.68
C ASN A 32 2.82 -17.07 2.93
N HIS A 33 2.23 -16.41 3.93
CA HIS A 33 2.87 -16.04 5.19
C HIS A 33 2.88 -17.23 6.17
N ARG A 34 3.76 -18.19 5.87
CA ARG A 34 4.09 -19.28 6.80
C ARG A 34 5.52 -19.10 7.29
N PHE A 35 5.71 -19.28 8.60
CA PHE A 35 7.02 -19.31 9.24
C PHE A 35 7.96 -20.24 8.45
N ALA A 36 9.14 -19.74 8.07
CA ALA A 36 10.17 -20.43 7.26
C ALA A 36 9.91 -20.62 5.75
N LYS A 37 8.78 -20.15 5.19
CA LYS A 37 8.68 -19.97 3.73
C LYS A 37 9.18 -18.56 3.39
N GLY A 38 10.13 -18.46 2.45
CA GLY A 38 10.66 -17.18 1.97
C GLY A 38 9.52 -16.29 1.50
N GLY A 39 9.34 -15.15 2.16
CA GLY A 39 8.26 -14.19 1.93
C GLY A 39 8.41 -12.98 2.85
N ARG A 40 7.63 -11.92 2.62
CA ARG A 40 7.69 -10.71 3.45
C ARG A 40 7.21 -11.03 4.88
N HIS A 41 8.04 -10.77 5.88
CA HIS A 41 7.70 -11.03 7.28
C HIS A 41 6.79 -9.94 7.86
N ILE A 42 5.48 -10.02 7.58
CA ILE A 42 4.42 -9.18 8.16
C ILE A 42 4.00 -9.69 9.55
N LYS A 43 3.92 -8.81 10.55
CA LYS A 43 3.40 -9.13 11.90
C LYS A 43 2.09 -8.41 12.18
N TYR A 44 2.01 -7.15 11.78
CA TYR A 44 0.83 -6.31 11.98
C TYR A 44 0.46 -5.60 10.67
N ILE A 45 -0.83 -5.34 10.52
CA ILE A 45 -1.42 -4.66 9.38
C ILE A 45 -2.36 -3.59 9.94
N ASP A 46 -2.12 -2.34 9.58
CA ASP A 46 -2.90 -1.19 10.04
C ASP A 46 -3.59 -0.53 8.83
N PRO A 47 -4.83 -0.92 8.49
CA PRO A 47 -5.60 -0.29 7.42
C PRO A 47 -6.28 1.00 7.92
N HIS A 48 -6.29 2.02 7.07
CA HIS A 48 -6.97 3.30 7.31
C HIS A 48 -8.15 3.43 6.34
N TRP A 49 -9.36 3.32 6.91
CA TRP A 49 -10.62 3.38 6.19
C TRP A 49 -11.20 4.80 6.22
N ASP A 50 -11.65 5.28 5.06
CA ASP A 50 -12.56 6.41 4.98
C ASP A 50 -13.97 5.92 5.32
N MET A 51 -14.57 6.54 6.34
CA MET A 51 -15.90 6.18 6.83
C MET A 51 -17.03 6.71 5.94
N ARG A 52 -16.73 7.57 4.97
CA ARG A 52 -17.72 8.19 4.08
C ARG A 52 -18.11 7.28 2.92
N ASP A 53 -17.13 6.65 2.29
CA ASP A 53 -17.30 5.77 1.13
C ASP A 53 -16.92 4.31 1.43
N GLY A 54 -16.29 4.05 2.58
CA GLY A 54 -15.87 2.71 2.98
C GLY A 54 -14.60 2.22 2.28
N MET A 55 -13.84 3.12 1.63
CA MET A 55 -12.60 2.78 0.94
C MET A 55 -11.39 2.88 1.89
N CYS A 56 -10.40 2.01 1.72
CA CYS A 56 -9.15 2.09 2.47
C CYS A 56 -8.19 3.00 1.71
N PHE A 57 -7.93 4.20 2.21
CA PHE A 57 -7.07 5.17 1.51
C PHE A 57 -5.58 4.96 1.80
N ALA A 58 -5.24 4.25 2.89
CA ALA A 58 -3.87 3.89 3.21
C ALA A 58 -3.80 2.59 4.02
N ILE A 59 -2.69 1.85 3.91
CA ILE A 59 -2.44 0.64 4.69
C ILE A 59 -0.97 0.50 5.02
N GLN A 60 -0.67 0.21 6.29
CA GLN A 60 0.69 0.01 6.76
C GLN A 60 0.94 -1.45 7.14
N PHE A 61 1.99 -2.05 6.60
CA PHE A 61 2.49 -3.36 7.01
C PHE A 61 3.70 -3.20 7.92
N ARG A 62 3.73 -3.93 9.03
CA ARG A 62 4.81 -3.88 10.03
C ARG A 62 5.40 -5.26 10.25
N GLY A 63 6.71 -5.38 10.15
CA GLY A 63 7.40 -6.66 10.35
C GLY A 63 7.79 -6.99 11.79
N LEU A 64 8.39 -8.18 11.97
CA LEU A 64 8.98 -8.62 13.24
C LEU A 64 10.27 -7.84 13.55
N PHE A 65 10.48 -7.53 14.84
CA PHE A 65 11.70 -6.89 15.38
C PHE A 65 12.08 -5.52 14.80
N GLY A 66 11.13 -4.77 14.24
CA GLY A 66 11.39 -3.40 13.75
C GLY A 66 12.01 -3.34 12.35
N ASN A 67 12.21 -4.48 11.68
CA ASN A 67 12.89 -4.58 10.39
C ASN A 67 12.01 -4.23 9.17
N GLY A 68 11.07 -3.31 9.32
CA GLY A 68 10.31 -2.81 8.17
C GLY A 68 8.93 -2.30 8.53
N ARG A 69 8.71 -1.03 8.20
CA ARG A 69 7.37 -0.44 8.06
C ARG A 69 7.24 0.03 6.63
N ILE A 70 6.26 -0.50 5.93
CA ILE A 70 5.93 -0.07 4.57
C ILE A 70 4.52 0.50 4.57
N LEU A 71 4.38 1.69 4.01
CA LEU A 71 3.11 2.39 3.88
C LEU A 71 2.73 2.46 2.40
N PHE A 72 1.54 1.97 2.10
CA PHE A 72 0.87 2.20 0.83
C PHE A 72 -0.21 3.27 1.05
N ASP A 73 -0.22 4.28 0.19
CA ASP A 73 -1.19 5.39 0.17
C ASP A 73 -1.70 5.51 -1.27
N GLY A 74 -3.03 5.45 -1.45
CA GLY A 74 -3.64 5.53 -2.78
C GLY A 74 -3.40 6.89 -3.46
N ARG A 75 -3.26 7.96 -2.67
CA ARG A 75 -3.17 9.34 -3.18
C ARG A 75 -1.79 9.73 -3.72
N GLN A 76 -0.82 8.82 -3.66
CA GLN A 76 0.60 9.12 -3.92
C GLN A 76 1.19 8.34 -5.10
N SER A 77 0.37 7.73 -5.94
CA SER A 77 0.81 6.81 -6.99
C SER A 77 -0.09 6.86 -8.21
N GLU A 78 0.40 6.50 -9.40
CA GLU A 78 -0.46 6.28 -10.57
C GLU A 78 -1.06 4.87 -10.60
N ARG A 79 -0.50 3.93 -9.83
CA ARG A 79 -0.95 2.53 -9.78
C ARG A 79 -1.96 2.34 -8.66
N SER A 80 -2.89 1.41 -8.88
CA SER A 80 -3.84 1.03 -7.84
C SER A 80 -3.09 0.54 -6.60
N MET A 81 -3.62 0.86 -5.42
CA MET A 81 -3.00 0.40 -4.18
C MET A 81 -3.02 -1.13 -4.06
N SER A 82 -4.05 -1.76 -4.62
CA SER A 82 -4.17 -3.23 -4.69
C SER A 82 -2.99 -3.86 -5.43
N ASP A 83 -2.71 -3.40 -6.66
CA ASP A 83 -1.66 -3.99 -7.50
C ASP A 83 -0.29 -3.82 -6.85
N ARG A 84 -0.03 -2.64 -6.29
CA ARG A 84 1.24 -2.35 -5.60
C ARG A 84 1.48 -3.27 -4.41
N ILE A 85 0.44 -3.52 -3.62
CA ILE A 85 0.55 -4.43 -2.47
C ILE A 85 0.79 -5.85 -2.94
N MET A 86 0.05 -6.33 -3.95
CA MET A 86 0.21 -7.68 -4.49
C MET A 86 1.60 -7.89 -5.09
N SER A 87 2.08 -6.97 -5.93
CA SER A 87 3.47 -6.97 -6.45
C SER A 87 4.49 -7.02 -5.31
N TRP A 88 4.30 -6.22 -4.26
CA TRP A 88 5.21 -6.21 -3.12
C TRP A 88 5.21 -7.52 -2.31
N LEU A 89 4.04 -8.16 -2.17
CA LEU A 89 3.89 -9.46 -1.54
C LEU A 89 4.56 -10.57 -2.37
N ASP A 90 4.53 -10.47 -3.70
CA ASP A 90 5.20 -11.39 -4.62
C ASP A 90 6.72 -11.20 -4.67
N GLY A 91 7.24 -10.16 -4.01
CA GLY A 91 8.68 -9.92 -3.85
C GLY A 91 9.24 -8.90 -4.83
N GLU A 92 8.40 -8.24 -5.64
CA GLU A 92 8.80 -7.05 -6.36
C GLU A 92 9.02 -5.90 -5.36
N ASP A 93 10.00 -5.04 -5.63
CA ASP A 93 10.19 -3.83 -4.83
C ASP A 93 9.29 -2.73 -5.39
N ASP A 94 8.31 -2.28 -4.61
CA ASP A 94 7.51 -1.10 -4.96
C ASP A 94 8.33 0.16 -4.70
N THR A 95 8.78 0.82 -5.77
CA THR A 95 9.56 2.06 -5.70
C THR A 95 8.75 3.25 -5.17
N GLU A 96 7.43 3.13 -5.13
CA GLU A 96 6.52 4.19 -4.69
C GLU A 96 6.04 3.99 -3.25
N ALA A 97 6.36 2.85 -2.64
CA ALA A 97 6.06 2.59 -1.24
C ALA A 97 7.07 3.28 -0.32
N LYS A 98 6.58 3.99 0.70
CA LYS A 98 7.45 4.69 1.65
C LYS A 98 7.90 3.74 2.74
N THR A 99 9.21 3.54 2.85
CA THR A 99 9.83 2.92 4.02
C THR A 99 10.08 4.02 5.06
N SER A 100 9.34 4.01 6.16
CA SER A 100 9.64 4.89 7.30
C SER A 100 10.77 4.30 8.14
N LYS A 101 11.83 5.09 8.35
CA LYS A 101 12.91 4.80 9.30
C LYS A 101 12.42 4.89 10.74
#